data_AF-A0A1A9G0I1-F1
#
_entry.id   AF-A0A1A9G0I1-F1
#
_cell.length_a   1.000
_cell.length_b   1.000
_cell.length_c   1.000
_cell.angle_alpha   90.00
_cell.angle_beta   90.00
_cell.angle_gamma   90.00
#
_symmetry.space_group_name_H-M   'P 1'
#
loop_
_entity.id
_entity.type
_entity.pdbx_description
1 polymer ?
#
loop_
_entity_poly.entity_id
_entity_poly.type
_entity_poly.pdbx_seq_one_letter_code
_entity_poly.pdbx_strand_id
1 'polypeptide(L)' 'MRERFSTSGLAGAYLDELLAGGVEARMEFRPRRALDPHPFLVSLDGEDRGEAFFTRPIEGVRSENRTRFHP' A
#
# COMPACT_ATOMS: atom_id res chain seq x y z
N MET A 1 7.09 10.83 5.73
CA MET A 1 6.90 10.04 6.93
C MET A 1 5.63 9.22 6.82
N ARG A 2 5.80 7.89 6.80
CA ARG A 2 4.72 6.90 6.81
C ARG A 2 4.98 5.93 7.95
N GLU A 3 4.07 5.85 8.92
CA GLU A 3 4.25 5.08 10.15
C GLU A 3 3.19 3.98 10.27
N ARG A 4 3.59 2.79 10.72
CA ARG A 4 2.71 1.62 10.78
C ARG A 4 2.47 1.17 12.22
N PHE A 5 1.23 0.80 12.51
CA PHE A 5 0.80 0.41 13.84
C PHE A 5 0.10 -0.93 13.82
N SER A 6 0.27 -1.68 14.92
CA SER A 6 -0.37 -2.98 15.13
C SER A 6 -1.85 -2.88 15.48
N THR A 7 -2.27 -1.76 16.07
CA THR A 7 -3.66 -1.55 16.49
C THR A 7 -4.16 -0.19 16.02
N SER A 8 -5.47 -0.10 15.81
CA SER A 8 -6.13 1.16 15.47
C SER A 8 -6.03 2.20 16.58
N GLY A 9 -5.99 1.77 17.84
CA GLY A 9 -5.85 2.66 18.99
C GLY A 9 -4.51 3.40 19.01
N LEU A 10 -3.40 2.70 18.75
CA LEU A 10 -2.08 3.33 18.66
C LEU A 10 -1.99 4.27 17.45
N ALA A 11 -2.52 3.83 16.30
CA ALA A 11 -2.57 4.67 15.11
C ALA A 11 -3.39 5.96 15.32
N GLY A 12 -4.55 5.84 15.99
CA GLY A 12 -5.42 6.96 16.29
C GLY A 12 -4.79 7.95 17.26
N ALA A 13 -4.20 7.47 18.36
CA ALA A 13 -3.51 8.34 19.31
C ALA A 13 -2.38 9.15 18.65
N TYR A 14 -1.58 8.51 17.79
CA TYR A 14 -0.54 9.20 17.04
C TYR A 14 -1.11 10.20 16.03
N LEU A 15 -2.19 9.84 15.32
CA LEU A 15 -2.89 10.77 14.42
C LEU A 15 -3.39 12.00 15.17
N ASP A 16 -4.00 11.82 16.35
CA ASP A 16 -4.51 12.91 17.17
C ASP A 16 -3.39 13.85 17.65
N GLU A 17 -2.23 13.29 18.03
CA GLU A 17 -1.04 14.08 18.39
C GLU A 17 -0.54 14.95 17.22
N LEU A 18 -0.48 14.38 16.01
CA LEU A 18 -0.10 15.11 14.80
C LEU A 18 -1.07 16.25 14.51
N LEU A 19 -2.38 15.96 14.53
CA LEU A 19 -3.43 16.95 14.28
C LEU A 19 -3.43 18.06 15.34
N ALA A 20 -3.21 17.72 16.62
CA ALA A 20 -3.07 18.71 17.69
C ALA A 20 -1.83 19.60 17.50
N GLY A 21 -0.77 19.08 16.88
CA GLY A 21 0.41 19.84 16.47
C GLY A 21 0.24 20.67 15.19
N GLY A 22 -0.97 20.67 14.59
CA GLY A 22 -1.24 21.36 13.32
C GLY A 22 -0.68 20.65 12.09
N VAL A 23 -0.31 19.37 12.22
CA VAL A 23 0.19 18.55 11.11
C VAL A 23 -0.98 17.80 10.48
N GLU A 24 -1.23 18.06 9.19
CA GLU A 24 -2.23 17.32 8.44
C GLU A 24 -1.75 15.88 8.19
N ALA A 25 -2.51 14.91 8.68
CA ALA A 25 -2.21 13.49 8.52
C ALA A 25 -3.51 12.69 8.34
N ARG A 26 -3.37 11.48 7.81
CA ARG A 26 -4.47 10.54 7.56
C ARG A 26 -4.08 9.15 8.01
N MET A 27 -5.07 8.40 8.48
CA MET A 27 -4.95 7.00 8.83
C MET A 27 -5.69 6.13 7.80
N GLU A 28 -5.01 5.08 7.34
CA GLU A 28 -5.56 4.10 6.41
C GLU A 28 -5.36 2.67 6.94
N PHE A 29 -6.31 1.79 6.65
CA PHE A 29 -6.14 0.35 6.87
C PHE A 29 -5.59 -0.30 5.60
N ARG A 30 -4.30 -0.65 5.59
CA ARG A 30 -3.56 -1.21 4.45
C ARG A 30 -2.76 -2.46 4.84
N PRO A 31 -3.42 -3.62 5.07
CA PRO A 31 -2.72 -4.88 5.30
C PRO A 31 -1.96 -5.31 4.03
N ARG A 32 -0.67 -5.65 4.17
CA ARG A 32 0.17 -6.19 3.07
C ARG A 32 -0.09 -7.67 2.78
N ARG A 33 -0.64 -8.39 3.75
CA ARG A 33 -0.96 -9.83 3.71
C ARG A 33 -2.04 -10.14 4.74
N ALA A 34 -2.66 -11.32 4.67
CA ALA A 34 -3.75 -11.75 5.56
C ALA A 34 -3.40 -11.65 7.06
N LEU A 35 -2.12 -11.77 7.42
CA LEU A 35 -1.60 -11.66 8.80
C LEU A 35 -0.53 -10.56 8.87
N ASP A 36 -0.86 -9.36 8.42
CA ASP A 36 0.01 -8.20 8.61
C ASP A 36 -0.04 -7.78 10.10
N PRO A 37 1.09 -7.84 10.83
CA PRO A 37 1.12 -7.41 12.23
C PRO A 37 0.96 -5.90 12.40
N HIS A 38 1.06 -5.10 11.33
CA HIS A 38 0.94 -3.65 11.37
C HIS A 38 0.06 -3.12 10.21
N PRO A 39 -1.25 -3.41 10.22
CA PRO A 39 -2.11 -3.11 9.08
C PRO A 39 -2.54 -1.63 9.03
N PHE A 40 -2.37 -0.86 10.10
CA PHE A 40 -2.76 0.55 10.16
C PHE A 40 -1.58 1.43 9.76
N LEU A 41 -1.80 2.33 8.80
CA LEU A 41 -0.81 3.25 8.25
C LEU A 41 -1.24 4.68 8.55
N VAL A 42 -0.38 5.47 9.17
CA VAL A 42 -0.53 6.92 9.29
C VAL A 42 0.45 7.60 8.34
N SER A 43 -0.04 8.52 7.53
CA SER A 43 0.75 9.27 6.54
C SER A 43 0.39 10.74 6.60
N LEU A 44 1.38 11.61 6.39
CA LEU A 44 1.17 13.04 6.28
C LEU A 44 0.43 13.38 4.97
N ASP A 45 -0.53 14.30 5.02
CA ASP A 45 -1.26 14.74 3.84
C ASP A 45 -0.29 15.52 2.93
N GLY A 46 -0.24 15.18 1.64
CA GLY A 46 0.73 15.74 0.68
C GLY A 46 1.95 14.88 0.36
N GLU A 47 2.15 13.75 1.05
CA GLU A 47 3.19 12.75 0.71
C GLU A 47 2.70 11.64 -0.24
N ASP A 48 1.60 11.90 -0.94
CA ASP A 48 1.05 11.03 -1.99
C ASP A 48 1.24 11.64 -3.38
N ARG A 49 2.45 12.15 -3.65
CA ARG A 49 2.97 12.20 -5.03
C ARG A 49 3.79 10.95 -5.28
N GLY A 50 3.09 9.86 -5.54
CA GLY A 50 3.63 8.72 -6.27
C GLY A 50 4.25 7.63 -5.41
N GLU A 51 3.41 6.70 -4.94
CA GLU A 51 3.77 5.28 -5.14
C GLU A 51 2.54 4.37 -5.20
N ALA A 52 1.75 4.55 -6.26
CA ALA A 52 0.92 3.48 -6.79
C ALA A 52 1.73 2.71 -7.85
N PHE A 53 2.76 1.95 -7.47
CA PHE A 53 3.34 0.95 -8.38
C PHE A 53 2.62 -0.39 -8.23
N PHE A 54 1.33 -0.39 -8.57
CA PHE A 54 0.66 -1.60 -9.03
C PHE A 54 0.77 -1.67 -10.56
N THR A 55 1.95 -2.02 -11.08
CA THR A 55 2.11 -2.58 -12.44
C THR A 55 3.46 -3.28 -12.54
N ARG A 56 3.55 -4.52 -12.06
CA ARG A 56 4.34 -5.48 -12.82
C ARG A 56 3.38 -6.18 -13.80
N PRO A 57 3.54 -6.00 -15.12
CA PRO A 57 2.83 -6.85 -16.06
C PRO A 57 3.25 -8.30 -15.82
N ILE A 58 2.30 -9.22 -15.95
CA ILE A 58 2.52 -10.66 -15.87
C ILE A 58 3.58 -11.04 -16.92
N GLU A 59 4.81 -11.33 -16.47
CA GLU A 59 5.86 -11.86 -17.33
C GLU A 59 5.51 -13.32 -17.65
N GLY A 60 4.71 -13.51 -18.71
CA GLY A 60 4.17 -14.82 -19.00
C GLY A 60 3.46 -14.99 -20.34
N VAL A 61 3.51 -14.02 -21.26
CA VAL A 61 3.10 -14.27 -22.65
C VAL A 61 4.24 -15.00 -23.36
N ARG A 62 4.31 -16.32 -23.18
CA ARG A 62 5.03 -17.19 -24.13
C ARG A 62 4.31 -17.10 -25.46
N SER A 63 4.78 -16.19 -26.31
CA SER A 63 4.48 -16.21 -27.74
C SER A 63 5.26 -17.38 -28.35
N GLU A 64 4.74 -18.59 -28.23
CA GLU A 64 5.24 -19.76 -28.96
C GLU A 64 4.21 -20.15 -30.02
N ASN A 65 4.10 -19.28 -31.03
CA ASN A 65 3.34 -19.53 -32.23
C ASN A 65 4.16 -20.44 -33.16
N ARG A 66 4.11 -21.77 -32.97
CA ARG A 66 4.58 -22.70 -34.01
C ARG A 66 4.10 -24.15 -33.85
N THR A 67 2.81 -24.40 -34.02
CA THR A 67 2.34 -25.72 -34.44
C THR A 67 1.86 -25.64 -35.88
N ARG A 68 2.77 -26.00 -36.79
CA ARG A 68 2.41 -26.38 -38.16
C ARG A 68 1.45 -27.55 -38.08
N PHE A 69 0.26 -27.39 -38.64
CA PHE A 69 -0.66 -28.49 -38.92
C PHE A 69 -0.87 -28.56 -40.43
N HIS A 70 -0.43 -29.66 -41.03
CA HIS A 70 -0.87 -30.15 -42.33
C HIS A 70 -1.72 -31.39 -42.07
N PRO A 71 -2.88 -31.51 -42.73
CA PRO A 71 -3.19 -32.71 -43.48
C PRO A 71 -3.17 -32.45 -44.99
#